data_AF-A0A6L4AUH5-F1
#
_entry.id   AF-A0A6L4AUH5-F1
#
_cell.length_a   1.000
_cell.length_b   1.000
_cell.length_c   1.000
_cell.angle_alpha   90.00
_cell.angle_beta   90.00
_cell.angle_gamma   90.00
#
_symmetry.space_group_name_H-M   'P 1'
#
loop_
_entity.id
_entity.type
_entity.pdbx_description
1 polymer ?
#
loop_
_entity_poly.entity_id
_entity_poly.type
_entity_poly.pdbx_seq_one_letter_code
_entity_poly.pdbx_strand_id
1 'polypeptide(L)' 'ASGRPGGAGLGLALARRIVVLHGGALALEDRPGGGTVARLALPRGGSVSEGSTPEPAGGPAGASEPVA' A
#
# COMPACT_ATOMS: atom_id res chain seq x y z
N ALA A 1 20.55 8.92 10.49
CA ALA A 1 19.83 7.64 10.71
C ALA A 1 18.92 7.80 11.92
N SER A 2 17.59 7.68 11.76
CA SER A 2 16.67 7.61 12.92
C SER A 2 16.76 6.20 13.52
N GLY A 3 17.88 5.94 14.18
CA GLY A 3 18.08 4.72 14.97
C GLY A 3 17.65 5.03 16.39
N ARG A 4 16.57 4.39 16.86
CA ARG A 4 16.49 4.14 18.30
C ARG A 4 17.79 3.42 18.69
N PRO A 5 18.50 3.84 19.74
CA PRO A 5 19.71 3.15 20.19
C PRO A 5 19.36 1.67 20.42
N GLY A 6 20.00 0.77 19.67
CA GLY A 6 19.72 -0.68 19.67
C GLY A 6 19.00 -1.24 18.43
N GLY A 7 18.55 -0.42 17.48
CA GLY A 7 18.01 -0.91 16.22
C GLY A 7 19.11 -1.46 15.30
N ALA A 8 19.08 -2.75 14.96
CA ALA A 8 20.07 -3.42 14.11
C ALA A 8 20.13 -2.94 12.63
N GLY A 9 19.52 -1.79 12.29
CA GLY A 9 19.52 -1.24 10.94
C GLY A 9 18.73 -2.06 9.90
N LEU A 10 17.91 -3.01 10.34
CA LEU A 10 17.25 -3.98 9.46
C LEU A 10 16.14 -3.38 8.59
N GLY A 11 15.52 -2.26 8.99
CA GLY A 11 14.34 -1.72 8.30
C GLY A 11 14.58 -1.43 6.82
N LEU A 12 15.69 -0.74 6.50
CA LEU A 12 16.03 -0.40 5.12
C LEU A 12 16.51 -1.61 4.32
N ALA A 13 17.23 -2.54 4.96
CA ALA A 13 17.65 -3.78 4.33
C ALA A 13 16.45 -4.67 3.95
N LEU A 14 15.45 -4.75 4.84
CA LEU A 14 14.21 -5.49 4.61
C LEU A 14 13.39 -4.83 3.49
N ALA A 15 13.21 -3.50 3.55
CA ALA A 15 12.51 -2.75 2.50
C ALA A 15 13.16 -2.95 1.13
N ARG A 16 14.50 -2.87 1.04
CA ARG A 16 15.23 -3.13 -0.21
C ARG A 16 14.98 -4.55 -0.71
N ARG A 17 15.01 -5.55 0.17
CA ARG A 17 14.77 -6.95 -0.20
C ARG A 17 13.36 -7.16 -0.74
N ILE A 18 12.35 -6.59 -0.08
CA ILE A 18 10.96 -6.65 -0.54
C ILE A 18 10.85 -6.03 -1.93
N VAL A 19 11.38 -4.82 -2.13
CA VAL A 19 11.31 -4.13 -3.42
C VAL A 19 11.97 -4.91 -4.55
N VAL A 20 13.16 -5.48 -4.30
CA VAL A 20 13.88 -6.31 -5.28
C VAL A 20 13.09 -7.59 -5.61
N LEU A 21 12.45 -8.22 -4.63
CA LEU A 21 11.59 -9.39 -4.86
C LEU A 21 10.39 -9.08 -5.76
N HIS A 22 9.89 -7.84 -5.73
CA HIS A 22 8.79 -7.38 -6.60
C HIS A 22 9.30 -6.82 -7.94
N GLY A 23 10.57 -7.06 -8.30
CA GLY A 23 11.16 -6.56 -9.54
C GLY A 23 11.37 -5.04 -9.57
N GLY A 24 11.35 -4.39 -8.41
CA GLY A 24 11.56 -2.96 -8.26
C GLY A 24 12.97 -2.57 -7.87
N ALA A 25 13.14 -1.27 -7.59
CA ALA A 25 14.38 -0.69 -7.09
C ALA A 25 14.13 0.30 -5.95
N LEU A 26 15.07 0.37 -5.00
CA LEU A 26 15.08 1.33 -3.89
C LEU A 26 16.41 2.08 -3.88
N ALA A 27 16.35 3.41 -3.91
CA ALA A 27 17.49 4.32 -3.86
C ALA A 27 17.38 5.27 -2.66
N LEU A 28 18.53 5.67 -2.13
CA LEU A 28 18.64 6.67 -1.07
C LEU A 28 19.48 7.83 -1.60
N GLU A 29 18.96 9.03 -1.44
CA GLU A 29 19.57 10.28 -1.88
C GLU A 29 19.61 11.24 -0.69
N ASP A 30 20.64 12.08 -0.63
CA ASP A 30 20.67 13.17 0.34
C ASP A 30 19.73 14.29 -0.08
N ARG A 31 18.98 14.84 0.88
CA ARG A 31 18.11 16.00 0.62
C ARG A 31 18.91 17.29 0.79
N PRO A 32 18.83 18.25 -0.15
CA PRO A 32 19.33 19.61 0.09
C PRO A 32 18.57 20.22 1.28
N GLY A 33 19.30 20.63 2.32
CA GLY A 33 18.72 21.06 3.61
C GLY A 33 18.77 20.00 4.73
N GLY A 34 19.35 18.83 4.45
CA GLY A 34 19.57 17.76 5.42
C GLY A 34 18.47 16.70 5.43
N GLY A 35 18.85 15.51 5.91
CA GLY A 35 18.01 14.31 5.88
C GLY A 35 18.17 13.50 4.59
N THR A 36 17.33 12.48 4.43
CA THR A 36 17.44 11.48 3.37
C THR A 36 16.13 11.35 2.61
N VAL A 37 16.20 11.34 1.28
CA VAL A 37 15.12 10.97 0.37
C VAL A 37 15.27 9.50 0.01
N ALA A 38 14.23 8.71 0.24
CA ALA A 38 14.15 7.34 -0.26
C ALA A 38 13.24 7.30 -1.48
N ARG A 39 13.76 6.84 -2.63
CA ARG A 39 12.99 6.65 -3.87
C ARG A 39 12.77 5.16 -4.11
N LEU A 40 11.51 4.78 -4.29
CA LEU A 40 11.09 3.41 -4.58
C LEU A 40 10.41 3.39 -5.96
N ALA A 41 10.80 2.44 -6.79
CA ALA A 41 10.19 2.18 -8.10
C ALA A 41 9.75 0.73 -8.17
N LEU A 42 8.54 0.49 -8.66
CA LEU A 42 7.99 -0.85 -8.90
C LEU A 42 7.43 -0.94 -10.33
N PRO A 43 7.52 -2.11 -10.98
CA PRO A 43 6.86 -2.35 -12.26
C PRO A 43 5.35 -2.10 -12.16
N ARG A 44 4.78 -1.37 -13.12
CA ARG A 44 3.32 -1.16 -13.23
C ARG A 44 2.70 -2.39 -13.90
N GLY A 45 2.57 -3.48 -13.16
CA GLY A 45 2.12 -4.77 -13.70
C GLY A 45 1.68 -5.72 -12.60
N GLY A 46 0.47 -5.50 -12.09
CA GLY A 46 -0.18 -6.31 -11.08
C GLY A 46 -1.56 -5.73 -10.82
N SER A 47 -2.49 -5.95 -11.74
CA SER A 47 -3.90 -5.67 -11.50
C SER A 47 -4.35 -6.55 -10.34
N VAL A 48 -4.30 -6.07 -9.11
CA VAL A 48 -5.20 -6.59 -8.06
C VAL A 48 -6.58 -6.08 -8.42
N SER A 49 -7.22 -6.78 -9.36
CA SER A 49 -8.66 -6.75 -9.56
C SER A 49 -9.28 -7.63 -8.48
N GLU A 50 -9.21 -7.20 -7.23
CA GLU A 50 -10.04 -7.76 -6.18
C GLU A 50 -11.23 -6.83 -5.92
N GLY A 51 -12.33 -7.15 -6.62
CA GLY A 51 -13.61 -7.27 -5.92
C GLY A 51 -14.37 -6.01 -5.54
N SER A 52 -14.43 -4.98 -6.39
CA SER A 52 -15.64 -4.14 -6.42
C SER A 52 -16.62 -4.72 -7.44
N THR A 53 -17.32 -5.79 -7.06
CA THR A 53 -18.68 -5.98 -7.58
C THR A 53 -19.53 -4.96 -6.84
N PRO A 54 -20.04 -3.90 -7.48
CA PRO A 54 -21.15 -3.17 -6.88
C PRO A 54 -22.29 -4.17 -6.72
N GLU A 55 -22.65 -4.45 -5.47
CA GLU A 55 -23.82 -5.24 -5.12
C GLU A 55 -25.02 -4.68 -5.91
N PRO A 56 -25.76 -5.49 -6.69
CA PRO A 56 -26.92 -4.99 -7.41
C PRO A 56 -27.96 -4.57 -6.36
N ALA A 57 -28.28 -3.28 -6.33
CA ALA A 57 -29.36 -2.71 -5.54
C ALA A 57 -30.69 -3.36 -5.96
N GLY A 58 -31.04 -4.47 -5.31
CA GLY A 58 -32.26 -5.22 -5.49
C GLY A 58 -32.84 -5.53 -4.12
N GLY A 59 -33.32 -4.51 -3.42
CA GLY A 59 -34.12 -4.72 -2.22
C GLY A 59 -35.48 -5.33 -2.62
N PRO A 60 -35.94 -6.41 -1.97
CA PRO A 60 -37.33 -6.81 -2.11
C PRO A 60 -38.17 -5.69 -1.48
N ALA A 61 -38.95 -4.98 -2.31
CA ALA A 61 -39.98 -4.08 -1.84
C ALA A 61 -40.97 -4.90 -1.00
N GLY A 62 -40.79 -4.87 0.31
CA GLY A 62 -41.65 -5.50 1.29
C GLY A 62 -43.03 -4.88 1.24
N ALA A 63 -43.98 -5.71 0.80
CA ALA A 63 -45.34 -5.88 1.30
C ALA A 63 -45.95 -4.71 2.12
N SER A 64 -46.89 -4.03 1.47
CA SER A 64 -48.20 -3.61 1.98
C SER A 64 -48.40 -3.56 3.50
N GLU A 65 -48.43 -2.36 4.07
CA GLU A 65 -49.17 -2.08 5.31
C GLU A 65 -50.67 -1.86 4.98
N PRO A 66 -51.61 -2.60 5.61
CA PRO A 66 -53.02 -2.25 5.58
C PRO A 66 -53.35 -1.28 6.73
N VAL A 67 -53.87 -0.09 6.41
CA VAL A 67 -54.49 0.80 7.40
C VAL A 67 -55.91 0.30 7.71
N ALA A 68 -56.16 0.04 9.00
CA ALA A 68 -57.47 -0.23 9.57
C ALA A 68 -58.17 1.06 9.98
#